data_AF-A0A2U9ITA6-F1
#
_entry.id   AF-A0A2U9ITA6-F1
#
_cell.length_a   1.000
_cell.length_b   1.000
_cell.length_c   1.000
_cell.angle_alpha   90.00
_cell.angle_beta   90.00
_cell.angle_gamma   90.00
#
_symmetry.space_group_name_H-M   'P 1'
#
loop_
_entity.id
_entity.type
_entity.pdbx_description
1 polymer ?
#
loop_
_entity_poly.entity_id
_entity_poly.type
_entity_poly.pdbx_seq_one_letter_code
_entity_poly.pdbx_strand_id
1 'polypeptide(L)'
;MEVKSKRHLRIRGPFDCEKGLPYTEIQNGDKRIENCTPISPERTGLGLRLSNLALHKIKLVRRVPWILERISRNMNVPDSYPAEEELKEEKLKMDTLIIGSGLSGLFALNRTNGLLVTNELFTDIFDDPTNTNGELLHKSKEIIKSNAERIISGDFLGKFSEGYLVRTKGKIIMISPSRIVFAVGARYLPPIFEGNDYPNVISRRLYLKRISNYKKVIVLGSFDDAIKTALLSNAKILTPRGVRLFSKKYIELAENKGLEIEEVEWLRVKLERRKLSVKWEKGDQVVDALVFAPVKQPRLEAMANAGCDYKFYPNMGTYLPNHEMDGYMRSCGHFAVGGARGIWDEEMSALSGEAPFDAEKAERLANLLKETPLHQYYTNSLVAMKSPYFYSSGGYSCLCEDVLWKDVEEVMKMGYDNVELLKRVGGLGLGECQGKVCTYVTGSIISSQKLITFRSPLYPV
;
A
#
# COMPACT_ATOMS: atom_id res chain seq x y z
N MET A 1 11.54 10.39 -14.77
CA MET A 1 12.75 9.78 -15.37
C MET A 1 12.52 8.27 -15.34
N GLU A 2 13.02 7.52 -16.33
CA GLU A 2 12.66 6.09 -16.44
C GLU A 2 13.46 5.25 -15.44
N VAL A 3 12.76 4.55 -14.55
CA VAL A 3 13.39 3.48 -13.76
C VAL A 3 13.38 2.20 -14.59
N LYS A 4 14.47 1.44 -14.57
CA LYS A 4 14.55 0.16 -15.28
C LYS A 4 14.72 -0.98 -14.28
N SER A 5 14.20 -2.15 -14.63
CA SER A 5 14.55 -3.38 -13.91
C SER A 5 16.06 -3.56 -13.87
N LYS A 6 16.56 -4.00 -12.71
CA LYS A 6 17.99 -4.27 -12.45
C LYS A 6 18.58 -5.29 -13.42
N ARG A 7 17.76 -6.25 -13.90
CA ARG A 7 18.23 -7.40 -14.69
C ARG A 7 17.86 -7.37 -16.16
N HIS A 8 16.61 -7.03 -16.49
CA HIS A 8 16.12 -7.14 -17.86
C HIS A 8 15.83 -5.78 -18.52
N LEU A 9 16.18 -4.67 -17.86
CA LEU A 9 16.17 -3.32 -18.41
C LEU A 9 14.80 -2.85 -18.96
N ARG A 10 13.73 -3.51 -18.53
CA ARG A 10 12.36 -3.09 -18.85
C ARG A 10 12.05 -1.84 -18.05
N ILE A 11 11.40 -0.87 -18.68
CA ILE A 11 10.88 0.30 -17.98
C ILE A 11 9.92 -0.16 -16.87
N ARG A 12 10.11 0.46 -15.71
CA ARG A 12 9.27 0.42 -14.52
C ARG A 12 8.67 1.79 -14.32
N GLY A 13 7.48 1.81 -13.74
CA GLY A 13 6.88 3.04 -13.22
C GLY A 13 6.32 2.81 -11.82
N PRO A 14 6.06 3.90 -11.09
CA PRO A 14 5.30 3.79 -9.86
C PRO A 14 3.92 3.21 -10.15
N PHE A 15 3.44 2.34 -9.27
CA PHE A 15 2.05 1.89 -9.28
C PHE A 15 1.17 2.71 -8.32
N ASP A 16 1.77 3.45 -7.39
CA ASP A 16 1.11 4.33 -6.41
C ASP A 16 2.03 5.55 -6.19
N CYS A 17 1.54 6.58 -5.51
CA CYS A 17 2.29 7.80 -5.20
C CYS A 17 2.57 8.01 -3.72
N GLU A 18 2.38 6.99 -2.90
CA GLU A 18 2.85 7.00 -1.53
C GLU A 18 4.38 7.02 -1.46
N LYS A 19 4.93 7.98 -0.71
CA LYS A 19 6.36 8.06 -0.42
C LYS A 19 6.89 6.75 0.16
N GLY A 20 8.09 6.34 -0.29
CA GLY A 20 8.74 5.11 0.16
C GLY A 20 8.15 3.82 -0.44
N LEU A 21 7.30 3.92 -1.46
CA LEU A 21 6.93 2.80 -2.31
C LEU A 21 7.88 2.69 -3.52
N PRO A 22 7.90 1.54 -4.23
CA PRO A 22 8.79 1.35 -5.36
C PRO A 22 8.62 2.44 -6.42
N TYR A 23 9.74 3.03 -6.83
CA TYR A 23 9.84 3.94 -7.97
C TYR A 23 9.04 5.25 -7.84
N THR A 24 8.53 5.58 -6.65
CA THR A 24 7.84 6.86 -6.38
C THR A 24 8.81 8.02 -6.26
N GLU A 25 10.07 7.72 -5.96
CA GLU A 25 11.16 8.67 -5.85
C GLU A 25 12.34 8.13 -6.66
N ILE A 26 13.04 9.03 -7.34
CA ILE A 26 14.23 8.70 -8.11
C ILE A 26 15.36 9.65 -7.74
N GLN A 27 16.57 9.14 -7.82
CA GLN A 27 17.76 9.94 -7.60
C GLN A 27 18.13 10.71 -8.88
N ASN A 28 18.38 12.00 -8.74
CA ASN A 28 18.85 12.89 -9.80
C ASN A 28 20.04 13.70 -9.26
N GLY A 29 21.26 13.22 -9.50
CA GLY A 29 22.47 13.74 -8.86
C GLY A 29 22.44 13.50 -7.35
N ASP A 30 22.56 14.56 -6.56
CA ASP A 30 22.50 14.57 -5.10
C ASP A 30 21.06 14.65 -4.55
N LYS A 31 20.07 14.95 -5.40
CA LYS A 31 18.67 15.15 -4.98
C LYS A 31 17.78 13.97 -5.31
N ARG A 32 16.90 13.65 -4.36
CA ARG A 32 15.77 12.74 -4.59
C ARG A 32 14.56 13.53 -5.06
N ILE A 33 14.02 13.17 -6.22
CA ILE A 33 12.86 13.84 -6.82
C ILE A 33 11.67 12.87 -6.92
N GLU A 34 10.46 13.41 -6.79
CA GLU A 34 9.23 12.65 -6.95
C GLU A 34 9.08 12.18 -8.41
N ASN A 35 8.68 10.92 -8.59
CA ASN A 35 8.54 10.26 -9.88
C ASN A 35 7.09 9.85 -10.19
N CYS A 36 6.12 10.61 -9.68
CA CYS A 36 4.68 10.33 -9.72
C CYS A 36 3.95 10.76 -11.00
N THR A 37 4.68 10.88 -12.10
CA THR A 37 4.10 11.22 -13.41
C THR A 37 3.81 9.95 -14.20
N PRO A 38 2.70 9.91 -14.98
CA PRO A 38 2.42 8.77 -15.85
C PRO A 38 3.57 8.51 -16.82
N ILE A 39 4.04 7.27 -16.86
CA ILE A 39 5.12 6.84 -17.74
C ILE A 39 4.51 6.10 -18.92
N SER A 40 4.84 6.53 -20.14
CA SER A 40 4.41 5.83 -21.35
C SER A 40 4.94 4.40 -21.32
N PRO A 41 4.07 3.38 -21.47
CA PRO A 41 4.54 2.02 -21.48
C PRO A 41 5.20 1.78 -22.85
N GLU A 42 6.53 1.77 -22.88
CA GLU A 42 7.32 1.58 -24.09
C GLU A 42 8.16 0.31 -24.01
N ARG A 43 8.39 -0.30 -25.17
CA ARG A 43 9.19 -1.53 -25.27
C ARG A 43 10.66 -1.15 -25.26
N THR A 44 11.33 -1.29 -24.12
CA THR A 44 12.78 -1.12 -24.02
C THR A 44 13.47 -2.43 -23.70
N GLY A 45 14.47 -2.77 -24.52
CA GLY A 45 15.42 -3.85 -24.28
C GLY A 45 14.93 -5.26 -24.66
N LEU A 46 15.91 -6.12 -24.95
CA LEU A 46 15.75 -7.57 -25.21
C LEU A 46 16.09 -8.41 -23.95
N GLY A 47 15.97 -7.82 -22.76
CA GLY A 47 16.46 -8.44 -21.52
C GLY A 47 15.76 -9.74 -21.16
N LEU A 48 16.53 -10.78 -20.85
CA LEU A 48 16.03 -12.09 -20.42
C LEU A 48 15.52 -12.02 -18.97
N ARG A 49 14.30 -12.53 -18.73
CA ARG A 49 13.74 -12.69 -17.38
C ARG A 49 14.38 -13.90 -16.67
N LEU A 50 15.52 -13.68 -16.05
CA LEU A 50 16.26 -14.72 -15.32
C LEU A 50 15.92 -14.73 -13.82
N SER A 51 15.70 -15.94 -13.29
CA SER A 51 15.54 -16.19 -11.86
C SER A 51 16.83 -15.89 -11.10
N ASN A 52 16.71 -15.27 -9.93
CA ASN A 52 17.83 -15.04 -9.04
C ASN A 52 18.47 -16.36 -8.57
N LEU A 53 17.63 -17.30 -8.15
CA LEU A 53 18.05 -18.61 -7.69
C LEU A 53 18.75 -19.38 -8.80
N ALA A 54 18.24 -19.30 -10.03
CA ALA A 54 18.88 -19.91 -11.19
C ALA A 54 20.30 -19.36 -11.41
N LEU A 55 20.47 -18.03 -11.37
CA LEU A 55 21.79 -17.37 -11.52
C LEU A 55 22.80 -17.82 -10.46
N HIS A 56 22.35 -17.96 -9.21
CA HIS A 56 23.17 -18.46 -8.11
C HIS A 56 23.51 -19.95 -8.26
N LYS A 57 22.54 -20.78 -8.67
CA LYS A 57 22.74 -22.23 -8.89
C LYS A 57 23.81 -22.53 -9.93
N ILE A 58 23.82 -21.79 -11.04
CA ILE A 58 24.84 -21.95 -12.10
C ILE A 58 26.16 -21.25 -11.77
N LYS A 59 26.29 -20.63 -10.58
CA LYS A 59 27.47 -19.86 -10.13
C LYS A 59 27.90 -18.75 -11.09
N LEU A 60 26.99 -18.25 -11.95
CA LEU A 60 27.32 -17.28 -13.00
C LEU A 60 27.86 -15.99 -12.39
N VAL A 61 27.20 -15.50 -11.35
CA VAL A 61 27.59 -14.29 -10.61
C VAL A 61 28.99 -14.42 -9.99
N ARG A 62 29.38 -15.62 -9.55
CA ARG A 62 30.72 -15.88 -8.99
C ARG A 62 31.80 -16.01 -10.06
N ARG A 63 31.45 -16.57 -11.22
CA ARG A 63 32.37 -16.80 -12.34
C ARG A 63 32.57 -15.55 -13.21
N VAL A 64 31.64 -14.61 -13.15
CA VAL A 64 31.63 -13.43 -14.02
C VAL A 64 31.35 -12.16 -13.20
N PRO A 65 32.33 -11.66 -12.43
CA PRO A 65 32.13 -10.55 -11.49
C PRO A 65 31.67 -9.24 -12.14
N TRP A 66 32.08 -8.96 -13.38
CA TRP A 66 31.67 -7.74 -14.10
C TRP A 66 30.14 -7.64 -14.31
N ILE A 67 29.42 -8.77 -14.27
CA ILE A 67 27.95 -8.75 -14.31
C ILE A 67 27.38 -8.03 -13.09
N LEU A 68 27.97 -8.20 -11.90
CA LEU A 68 27.55 -7.49 -10.69
C LEU A 68 27.77 -5.99 -10.82
N GLU A 69 28.91 -5.58 -11.37
CA GLU A 69 29.21 -4.17 -11.62
C GLU A 69 28.21 -3.55 -12.60
N ARG A 70 27.81 -4.29 -13.64
CA ARG A 70 26.78 -3.80 -14.57
C ARG A 70 25.40 -3.71 -13.94
N ILE A 71 25.05 -4.65 -13.06
CA ILE A 71 23.77 -4.62 -12.33
C ILE A 71 23.76 -3.47 -11.31
N SER A 72 24.89 -3.21 -10.62
CA SER A 72 24.99 -2.14 -9.63
C SER A 72 24.83 -0.76 -10.25
N ARG A 73 25.30 -0.55 -11.48
CA ARG A 73 25.09 0.69 -12.24
C ARG A 73 23.62 1.00 -12.57
N ASN A 74 22.73 0.01 -12.47
CA ASN A 74 21.28 0.20 -12.67
C ASN A 74 20.52 0.46 -11.36
N MET A 75 21.21 0.57 -10.22
CA MET A 75 20.57 0.84 -8.94
C MET A 75 20.24 2.33 -8.81
N ASN A 76 19.11 2.63 -8.18
CA ASN A 76 18.64 3.98 -7.87
C ASN A 76 19.39 4.54 -6.64
N VAL A 77 20.70 4.74 -6.76
CA VAL A 77 21.58 5.23 -5.68
C VAL A 77 22.19 6.59 -6.07
N PRO A 78 22.52 7.45 -5.09
CA PRO A 78 23.15 8.74 -5.37
C PRO A 78 24.56 8.58 -5.94
N ASP A 79 24.89 9.44 -6.91
CA ASP A 79 26.25 9.56 -7.46
C ASP A 79 27.20 10.22 -6.44
N SER A 80 26.66 11.04 -5.54
CA SER A 80 27.37 11.67 -4.44
C SER A 80 26.43 11.91 -3.25
N TYR A 81 26.97 11.94 -2.04
CA TYR A 81 26.22 12.34 -0.87
C TYR A 81 26.30 13.88 -0.72
N PRO A 82 25.17 14.59 -0.58
CA PRO A 82 25.20 16.01 -0.29
C PRO A 82 25.89 16.27 1.06
N ALA A 83 26.41 17.49 1.25
CA ALA A 83 26.87 17.94 2.56
C ALA A 83 25.71 17.85 3.58
N GLU A 84 26.01 17.46 4.82
CA GLU A 84 25.01 17.29 5.88
C GLU A 84 24.07 18.51 5.97
N GLU A 85 22.77 18.28 5.85
CA GLU A 85 21.77 19.29 6.17
C GLU A 85 21.75 19.44 7.69
N GLU A 86 22.09 20.63 8.20
CA GLU A 86 22.08 20.90 9.64
C GLU A 86 20.63 20.93 10.15
N LEU A 87 20.18 19.81 10.73
CA LEU A 87 18.82 19.65 11.23
C LEU A 87 18.72 20.15 12.66
N LYS A 88 17.80 21.09 12.93
CA LYS A 88 17.54 21.56 14.28
C LYS A 88 16.84 20.47 15.09
N GLU A 89 17.39 20.15 16.25
CA GLU A 89 16.81 19.19 17.17
C GLU A 89 15.81 19.87 18.11
N GLU A 90 14.65 19.24 18.30
CA GLU A 90 13.61 19.70 19.21
C GLU A 90 13.08 18.51 20.03
N LYS A 91 12.74 18.74 21.31
CA LYS A 91 12.13 17.73 22.18
C LYS A 91 10.77 18.22 22.64
N LEU A 92 9.74 17.40 22.47
CA LEU A 92 8.36 17.78 22.76
C LEU A 92 7.67 16.69 23.60
N LYS A 93 6.99 17.09 24.67
CA LYS A 93 6.10 16.23 25.45
C LYS A 93 4.66 16.64 25.19
N MET A 94 3.76 15.67 25.03
CA MET A 94 2.34 15.93 24.79
C MET A 94 1.49 14.76 25.28
N ASP A 95 0.17 14.95 25.38
CA ASP A 95 -0.74 13.83 25.67
C ASP A 95 -0.98 12.96 24.43
N THR A 96 -1.44 13.56 23.32
CA THR A 96 -1.88 12.82 22.13
C THR A 96 -1.10 13.23 20.89
N LEU A 97 -0.47 12.25 20.24
CA LEU A 97 0.13 12.37 18.90
C LEU A 97 -0.72 11.60 17.88
N ILE A 98 -1.09 12.23 16.77
CA ILE A 98 -1.85 11.61 15.69
C ILE A 98 -0.94 11.46 14.47
N ILE A 99 -0.86 10.25 13.92
CA ILE A 99 -0.03 9.97 12.74
C ILE A 99 -0.94 9.69 11.54
N GLY A 100 -0.93 10.61 10.57
CA GLY A 100 -1.71 10.56 9.32
C GLY A 100 -2.95 11.46 9.34
N SER A 101 -3.22 12.11 8.20
CA SER A 101 -4.34 13.06 7.99
C SER A 101 -5.44 12.52 7.08
N GLY A 102 -5.66 11.21 7.06
CA GLY A 102 -6.91 10.66 6.52
C GLY A 102 -8.12 11.15 7.33
N LEU A 103 -9.34 10.83 6.88
CA LEU A 103 -10.59 11.18 7.58
C LEU A 103 -10.52 10.91 9.09
N SER A 104 -10.15 9.70 9.48
CA SER A 104 -10.02 9.32 10.88
C SER A 104 -9.02 10.18 11.68
N GLY A 105 -7.92 10.61 11.05
CA GLY A 105 -6.90 11.43 11.70
C GLY A 105 -7.36 12.87 11.91
N LEU A 106 -8.02 13.45 10.90
CA LEU A 106 -8.63 14.77 11.00
C LEU A 106 -9.73 14.80 12.06
N PHE A 107 -10.62 13.82 12.06
CA PHE A 107 -11.70 13.75 13.05
C PHE A 107 -11.17 13.48 14.47
N ALA A 108 -10.11 12.67 14.63
CA ALA A 108 -9.41 12.54 15.91
C ALA A 108 -8.76 13.86 16.37
N LEU A 109 -8.17 14.63 15.46
CA LEU A 109 -7.58 15.94 15.75
C LEU A 109 -8.63 16.94 16.24
N ASN A 110 -9.84 16.87 15.69
CA ASN A 110 -10.94 17.73 16.09
C ASN A 110 -11.50 17.41 17.49
N ARG A 111 -11.21 16.21 18.03
CA ARG A 111 -11.65 15.75 19.36
C ARG A 111 -10.60 15.86 20.44
N THR A 112 -9.40 16.29 20.10
CA THR A 112 -8.27 16.36 21.04
C THR A 112 -7.51 17.66 20.89
N ASN A 113 -6.70 18.02 21.90
CA ASN A 113 -5.69 19.06 21.78
C ASN A 113 -4.33 18.51 21.29
N GLY A 114 -4.36 17.35 20.62
CA GLY A 114 -3.16 16.67 20.13
C GLY A 114 -2.51 17.34 18.92
N LEU A 115 -1.36 16.81 18.53
CA LEU A 115 -0.61 17.21 17.35
C LEU A 115 -0.76 16.16 16.25
N LEU A 116 -1.02 16.58 15.01
CA LEU A 116 -1.11 15.68 13.86
C LEU A 116 0.15 15.80 13.00
N VAL A 117 0.78 14.67 12.68
CA VAL A 117 1.91 14.58 11.75
C VAL A 117 1.47 13.86 10.48
N THR A 118 1.73 14.46 9.32
CA THR A 118 1.40 13.85 8.03
C THR A 118 2.41 14.26 6.95
N ASN A 119 2.68 13.37 6.00
CA ASN A 119 3.44 13.70 4.79
C ASN A 119 2.54 14.08 3.60
N GLU A 120 1.22 13.92 3.74
CA GLU A 120 0.26 14.19 2.69
C GLU A 120 -1.07 14.60 3.32
N LEU A 121 -1.38 15.89 3.26
CA LEU A 121 -2.58 16.44 3.88
C LEU A 121 -3.87 16.01 3.17
N PHE A 122 -3.85 16.00 1.83
CA PHE A 122 -5.01 15.69 0.99
C PHE A 122 -4.92 14.24 0.49
N THR A 123 -5.80 13.39 0.99
CA THR A 123 -5.85 11.93 0.69
C THR A 123 -6.98 11.60 -0.30
N ASP A 124 -7.22 10.30 -0.57
CA ASP A 124 -8.15 9.80 -1.60
C ASP A 124 -9.52 10.49 -1.66
N ILE A 125 -10.12 10.89 -0.52
CA ILE A 125 -11.43 11.58 -0.51
C ILE A 125 -11.40 12.91 -1.28
N PHE A 126 -10.26 13.59 -1.33
CA PHE A 126 -10.10 14.87 -2.02
C PHE A 126 -9.89 14.69 -3.53
N ASP A 127 -9.42 13.51 -3.95
CA ASP A 127 -9.18 13.17 -5.36
C ASP A 127 -10.37 12.44 -6.00
N ASP A 128 -11.24 11.83 -5.18
CA ASP A 128 -12.37 11.03 -5.67
C ASP A 128 -13.52 11.92 -6.16
N PRO A 129 -13.83 11.92 -7.48
CA PRO A 129 -14.85 12.80 -8.04
C PRO A 129 -16.26 12.48 -7.52
N THR A 130 -16.49 11.29 -6.96
CA THR A 130 -17.80 10.96 -6.34
C THR A 130 -18.05 11.73 -5.04
N ASN A 131 -17.01 12.32 -4.45
CA ASN A 131 -17.06 12.99 -3.15
C ASN A 131 -17.06 14.53 -3.23
N THR A 132 -17.04 15.11 -4.45
CA THR A 132 -16.81 16.55 -4.70
C THR A 132 -17.74 17.50 -3.93
N ASN A 133 -18.98 17.08 -3.64
CA ASN A 133 -19.98 17.85 -2.88
C ASN A 133 -20.42 17.16 -1.57
N GLY A 134 -19.61 16.23 -1.06
CA GLY A 134 -19.96 15.46 0.14
C GLY A 134 -19.81 16.27 1.44
N GLU A 135 -20.74 16.10 2.36
CA GLU A 135 -20.71 16.69 3.70
C GLU A 135 -19.38 16.38 4.44
N LEU A 136 -18.88 15.15 4.30
CA LEU A 136 -17.60 14.73 4.88
C LEU A 136 -16.41 15.51 4.32
N LEU A 137 -16.41 15.82 3.01
CA LEU A 137 -15.34 16.60 2.39
C LEU A 137 -15.34 18.04 2.91
N HIS A 138 -16.52 18.64 3.07
CA HIS A 138 -16.65 19.98 3.64
C HIS A 138 -16.13 20.02 5.09
N LYS A 139 -16.63 19.12 5.95
CA LYS A 139 -16.18 19.00 7.35
C LYS A 139 -14.67 18.79 7.45
N SER A 140 -14.09 17.97 6.57
CA SER A 140 -12.64 17.73 6.55
C SER A 140 -11.85 19.01 6.24
N LYS A 141 -12.32 19.82 5.28
CA LYS A 141 -11.70 21.12 4.96
C LYS A 141 -11.80 22.11 6.12
N GLU A 142 -12.92 22.13 6.83
CA GLU A 142 -13.11 22.96 8.03
C GLU A 142 -12.16 22.56 9.16
N ILE A 143 -12.05 21.25 9.45
CA ILE A 143 -11.12 20.74 10.46
C ILE A 143 -9.68 21.15 10.13
N ILE A 144 -9.25 21.00 8.87
CA ILE A 144 -7.91 21.42 8.44
C ILE A 144 -7.70 22.91 8.70
N LYS A 145 -8.66 23.75 8.30
CA LYS A 145 -8.57 25.20 8.47
C LYS A 145 -8.50 25.62 9.93
N SER A 146 -9.37 25.07 10.78
CA SER A 146 -9.47 25.43 12.21
C SER A 146 -8.29 24.90 13.03
N ASN A 147 -7.54 23.92 12.53
CA ASN A 147 -6.47 23.25 13.27
C ASN A 147 -5.10 23.33 12.58
N ALA A 148 -4.91 24.28 11.65
CA ALA A 148 -3.70 24.39 10.84
C ALA A 148 -2.39 24.39 11.66
N GLU A 149 -2.36 25.11 12.79
CA GLU A 149 -1.19 25.19 13.68
C GLU A 149 -0.83 23.87 14.39
N ARG A 150 -1.78 22.93 14.45
CA ARG A 150 -1.58 21.60 15.06
C ARG A 150 -1.29 20.51 14.02
N ILE A 151 -1.20 20.87 12.74
CA ILE A 151 -0.90 19.96 11.64
C ILE A 151 0.53 20.21 11.18
N ILE A 152 1.40 19.25 11.44
CA ILE A 152 2.80 19.28 11.04
C ILE A 152 2.98 18.43 9.78
N SER A 153 3.55 19.06 8.75
CA SER A 153 4.06 18.34 7.59
C SER A 153 5.40 17.66 7.94
N GLY A 154 5.43 16.33 7.92
CA GLY A 154 6.61 15.57 8.28
C GLY A 154 6.47 14.05 8.15
N ASP A 155 7.62 13.38 8.22
CA ASP A 155 7.72 11.92 8.23
C ASP A 155 7.81 11.40 9.67
N PHE A 156 6.93 10.48 10.04
CA PHE A 156 7.12 9.67 11.25
C PHE A 156 8.19 8.60 10.97
N LEU A 157 9.36 8.76 11.58
CA LEU A 157 10.52 7.88 11.34
C LEU A 157 10.50 6.62 12.21
N GLY A 158 9.74 6.62 13.30
CA GLY A 158 9.55 5.46 14.16
C GLY A 158 9.91 5.70 15.62
N LYS A 159 9.92 4.63 16.38
CA LYS A 159 10.25 4.59 17.80
C LYS A 159 11.76 4.45 18.01
N PHE A 160 12.26 5.17 19.00
CA PHE A 160 13.63 5.16 19.52
C PHE A 160 13.56 5.06 21.05
N SER A 161 14.71 4.92 21.71
CA SER A 161 14.81 4.83 23.18
C SER A 161 14.22 6.06 23.89
N GLU A 162 14.40 7.25 23.31
CA GLU A 162 14.05 8.54 23.89
C GLU A 162 12.61 8.97 23.59
N GLY A 163 11.93 8.28 22.65
CA GLY A 163 10.59 8.64 22.21
C GLY A 163 10.34 8.28 20.75
N TYR A 164 9.50 9.06 20.08
CA TYR A 164 9.12 8.88 18.69
C TYR A 164 9.69 10.00 17.85
N LEU A 165 10.36 9.64 16.77
CA LEU A 165 11.07 10.58 15.94
C LEU A 165 10.21 11.04 14.76
N VAL A 166 10.09 12.34 14.60
CA VAL A 166 9.42 12.99 13.48
C VAL A 166 10.41 13.90 12.77
N ARG A 167 10.55 13.75 11.46
CA ARG A 167 11.35 14.65 10.62
C ARG A 167 10.42 15.62 9.91
N THR A 168 10.71 16.91 10.03
CA THR A 168 10.04 17.98 9.29
C THR A 168 11.07 18.73 8.43
N LYS A 169 10.66 19.77 7.71
CA LYS A 169 11.59 20.57 6.91
C LYS A 169 12.56 21.32 7.83
N GLY A 170 13.84 20.92 7.82
CA GLY A 170 14.91 21.55 8.62
C GLY A 170 14.90 21.24 10.12
N LYS A 171 14.06 20.29 10.58
CA LYS A 171 14.04 19.87 11.99
C LYS A 171 13.87 18.36 12.15
N ILE A 172 14.40 17.86 13.26
CA ILE A 172 14.07 16.55 13.81
C ILE A 172 13.49 16.77 15.20
N ILE A 173 12.28 16.25 15.42
CA ILE A 173 11.51 16.41 16.65
C ILE A 173 11.40 15.06 17.34
N MET A 174 11.94 14.95 18.55
CA MET A 174 11.74 13.81 19.44
C MET A 174 10.51 14.04 20.29
N ILE A 175 9.45 13.26 20.07
CA ILE A 175 8.17 13.40 20.74
C ILE A 175 7.99 12.30 21.78
N SER A 176 7.63 12.66 23.01
CA SER A 176 7.22 11.73 24.07
C SER A 176 5.72 11.90 24.37
N PRO A 177 4.83 11.20 23.64
CA PRO A 177 3.38 11.28 23.86
C PRO A 177 2.90 10.29 24.92
N SER A 178 1.82 10.60 25.64
CA SER A 178 1.11 9.63 26.49
C SER A 178 0.42 8.55 25.66
N ARG A 179 -0.14 8.92 24.49
CA ARG A 179 -0.79 7.99 23.56
C ARG A 179 -0.55 8.41 22.11
N ILE A 180 -0.58 7.43 21.21
CA ILE A 180 -0.57 7.66 19.76
C ILE A 180 -1.89 7.18 19.16
N VAL A 181 -2.45 7.98 18.25
CA VAL A 181 -3.55 7.59 17.36
C VAL A 181 -2.97 7.37 15.97
N PHE A 182 -2.80 6.10 15.59
CA PHE A 182 -2.36 5.71 14.26
C PHE A 182 -3.52 5.81 13.28
N ALA A 183 -3.59 6.94 12.59
CA ALA A 183 -4.50 7.22 11.48
C ALA A 183 -3.78 7.08 10.11
N VAL A 184 -2.85 6.13 10.04
CA VAL A 184 -1.95 5.90 8.90
C VAL A 184 -2.66 5.37 7.66
N GLY A 185 -3.93 4.95 7.78
CA GLY A 185 -4.74 4.46 6.68
C GLY A 185 -4.33 3.08 6.16
N ALA A 186 -4.76 2.79 4.94
CA ALA A 186 -4.49 1.54 4.23
C ALA A 186 -4.06 1.85 2.79
N ARG A 187 -3.45 0.86 2.13
CA ARG A 187 -2.91 0.97 0.78
C ARG A 187 -3.45 -0.12 -0.14
N TYR A 188 -3.53 0.16 -1.44
CA TYR A 188 -3.78 -0.87 -2.45
C TYR A 188 -2.43 -1.48 -2.85
N LEU A 189 -2.34 -2.80 -2.80
CA LEU A 189 -1.13 -3.53 -3.17
C LEU A 189 -1.28 -4.20 -4.55
N PRO A 190 -0.21 -4.23 -5.37
CA PRO A 190 -0.26 -4.78 -6.71
C PRO A 190 -0.46 -6.31 -6.66
N PRO A 191 -1.45 -6.85 -7.40
CA PRO A 191 -1.63 -8.30 -7.50
C PRO A 191 -0.52 -8.98 -8.32
N ILE A 192 -0.45 -10.31 -8.19
CA ILE A 192 0.48 -11.19 -8.91
C ILE A 192 -0.22 -11.80 -10.13
N PHE A 193 0.36 -11.49 -11.29
CA PHE A 193 0.04 -12.06 -12.59
C PHE A 193 1.15 -11.74 -13.59
N GLU A 194 1.19 -12.44 -14.72
CA GLU A 194 2.20 -12.18 -15.73
C GLU A 194 2.04 -10.79 -16.35
N GLY A 195 3.05 -9.93 -16.19
CA GLY A 195 2.98 -8.55 -16.66
C GLY A 195 2.48 -7.56 -15.61
N ASN A 196 2.43 -7.92 -14.32
CA ASN A 196 2.11 -7.01 -13.21
C ASN A 196 3.14 -5.89 -12.97
N ASP A 197 4.05 -5.72 -13.91
CA ASP A 197 5.35 -5.11 -13.76
C ASP A 197 5.54 -3.95 -14.77
N TYR A 198 4.60 -3.81 -15.71
CA TYR A 198 4.56 -2.75 -16.71
C TYR A 198 4.06 -1.43 -16.12
N PRO A 199 4.50 -0.28 -16.68
CA PRO A 199 3.81 0.98 -16.49
C PRO A 199 2.32 0.87 -16.84
N ASN A 200 1.50 1.71 -16.20
CA ASN A 200 0.04 1.71 -16.29
C ASN A 200 -0.68 0.48 -15.67
N VAL A 201 0.05 -0.43 -15.02
CA VAL A 201 -0.53 -1.29 -13.97
C VAL A 201 -0.46 -0.52 -12.65
N ILE A 202 -1.56 0.11 -12.27
CA ILE A 202 -1.57 1.15 -11.23
C ILE A 202 -2.65 0.90 -10.18
N SER A 203 -2.43 1.41 -8.97
CA SER A 203 -3.40 1.42 -7.89
C SER A 203 -4.59 2.33 -8.23
N ARG A 204 -5.74 2.05 -7.61
CA ARG A 204 -6.89 2.97 -7.59
C ARG A 204 -6.48 4.39 -7.19
N ARG A 205 -5.63 4.53 -6.18
CA ARG A 205 -5.21 5.84 -5.67
C ARG A 205 -4.47 6.67 -6.73
N LEU A 206 -3.50 6.07 -7.44
CA LEU A 206 -2.83 6.75 -8.54
C LEU A 206 -3.78 7.04 -9.72
N TYR A 207 -4.71 6.12 -9.99
CA TYR A 207 -5.73 6.33 -11.01
C TYR A 207 -6.60 7.57 -10.70
N LEU A 208 -7.09 7.75 -9.46
CA LEU A 208 -7.89 8.92 -9.07
C LEU A 208 -7.15 10.23 -9.32
N LYS A 209 -5.87 10.31 -8.93
CA LYS A 209 -5.02 11.51 -9.13
C LYS A 209 -4.78 11.87 -10.60
N ARG A 210 -5.01 10.94 -11.53
CA ARG A 210 -4.62 11.03 -12.95
C ARG A 210 -5.71 10.49 -13.87
N ILE A 211 -6.97 10.58 -13.46
CA ILE A 211 -8.08 9.95 -14.18
C ILE A 211 -8.17 10.42 -15.64
N SER A 212 -7.87 11.70 -15.90
CA SER A 212 -7.87 12.30 -17.23
C SER A 212 -6.85 11.69 -18.20
N ASN A 213 -5.83 11.00 -17.70
CA ASN A 213 -4.80 10.35 -18.50
C ASN A 213 -5.24 8.96 -19.03
N TYR A 214 -6.32 8.39 -18.50
CA TYR A 214 -6.74 7.02 -18.81
C TYR A 214 -8.19 6.97 -19.25
N LYS A 215 -8.45 6.67 -20.53
CA LYS A 215 -9.81 6.66 -21.09
C LYS A 215 -10.45 5.29 -20.99
N LYS A 216 -9.69 4.25 -21.32
CA LYS A 216 -10.16 2.85 -21.29
C LYS A 216 -9.35 2.06 -20.30
N VAL A 217 -10.00 1.51 -19.28
CA VAL A 217 -9.35 0.72 -18.22
C VAL A 217 -10.07 -0.61 -17.99
N ILE A 218 -9.37 -1.54 -17.35
CA ILE A 218 -9.96 -2.69 -16.64
C ILE A 218 -9.62 -2.52 -15.17
N VAL A 219 -10.54 -2.89 -14.29
CA VAL A 219 -10.31 -2.89 -12.84
C VAL A 219 -10.01 -4.31 -12.36
N LEU A 220 -8.96 -4.48 -11.58
CA LEU A 220 -8.67 -5.71 -10.85
C LEU A 220 -9.09 -5.55 -9.40
N GLY A 221 -10.04 -6.34 -8.93
CA GLY A 221 -10.31 -6.39 -7.50
C GLY A 221 -11.56 -7.15 -7.09
N SER A 222 -11.63 -7.39 -5.79
CA SER A 222 -12.64 -8.24 -5.16
C SER A 222 -13.43 -7.51 -4.07
N PHE A 223 -13.27 -6.19 -3.94
CA PHE A 223 -13.80 -5.38 -2.84
C PHE A 223 -14.52 -4.13 -3.33
N ASP A 224 -15.28 -3.48 -2.46
CA ASP A 224 -16.15 -2.34 -2.79
C ASP A 224 -15.44 -1.22 -3.56
N ASP A 225 -14.17 -0.95 -3.22
CA ASP A 225 -13.37 0.07 -3.92
C ASP A 225 -13.14 -0.26 -5.41
N ALA A 226 -13.15 -1.54 -5.81
CA ALA A 226 -13.09 -1.92 -7.23
C ALA A 226 -14.38 -1.53 -7.97
N ILE A 227 -15.55 -1.68 -7.32
CA ILE A 227 -16.83 -1.22 -7.86
C ILE A 227 -16.84 0.31 -7.95
N LYS A 228 -16.43 1.01 -6.89
CA LYS A 228 -16.27 2.47 -6.92
C LYS A 228 -15.38 2.92 -8.08
N THR A 229 -14.25 2.26 -8.32
CA THR A 229 -13.36 2.58 -9.43
C THR A 229 -13.99 2.32 -10.79
N ALA A 230 -14.68 1.19 -10.95
CA ALA A 230 -15.31 0.82 -12.21
C ALA A 230 -16.41 1.81 -12.62
N LEU A 231 -17.17 2.34 -11.66
CA LEU A 231 -18.21 3.35 -11.89
C LEU A 231 -17.67 4.64 -12.54
N LEU A 232 -16.41 4.99 -12.30
CA LEU A 232 -15.80 6.21 -12.85
C LEU A 232 -15.58 6.17 -14.36
N SER A 233 -15.44 4.97 -14.93
CA SER A 233 -15.09 4.77 -16.35
C SER A 233 -15.94 3.70 -17.05
N ASN A 234 -17.00 3.22 -16.39
CA ASN A 234 -17.81 2.09 -16.83
C ASN A 234 -16.95 0.87 -17.22
N ALA A 235 -15.96 0.55 -16.37
CA ALA A 235 -14.97 -0.47 -16.65
C ALA A 235 -15.44 -1.87 -16.17
N LYS A 236 -14.99 -2.91 -16.88
CA LYS A 236 -15.11 -4.30 -16.42
C LYS A 236 -14.23 -4.52 -15.19
N ILE A 237 -14.74 -5.30 -14.24
CA ILE A 237 -14.01 -5.76 -13.06
C ILE A 237 -13.63 -7.22 -13.26
N LEU A 238 -12.34 -7.53 -13.11
CA LEU A 238 -11.84 -8.90 -13.01
C LEU A 238 -11.49 -9.20 -11.56
N THR A 239 -11.97 -10.33 -11.04
CA THR A 239 -11.67 -10.81 -9.68
C THR A 239 -11.07 -12.21 -9.73
N PRO A 240 -10.14 -12.60 -8.84
CA PRO A 240 -9.67 -13.97 -8.80
C PRO A 240 -10.82 -14.93 -8.48
N ARG A 241 -10.84 -16.09 -9.13
CA ARG A 241 -11.88 -17.10 -8.88
C ARG A 241 -11.99 -17.46 -7.40
N GLY A 242 -13.22 -17.45 -6.88
CA GLY A 242 -13.51 -17.75 -5.48
C GLY A 242 -13.17 -16.63 -4.48
N VAL A 243 -12.86 -15.42 -4.97
CA VAL A 243 -12.55 -14.25 -4.14
C VAL A 243 -13.62 -13.19 -4.38
N ARG A 244 -14.60 -13.09 -3.46
CA ARG A 244 -15.66 -12.08 -3.49
C ARG A 244 -15.85 -11.49 -2.10
N LEU A 245 -15.39 -10.25 -1.92
CA LEU A 245 -15.47 -9.49 -0.68
C LEU A 245 -16.35 -8.24 -0.82
N PHE A 246 -17.12 -8.14 -1.89
CA PHE A 246 -18.06 -7.04 -2.10
C PHE A 246 -19.18 -7.09 -1.07
N SER A 247 -19.53 -5.94 -0.51
CA SER A 247 -20.73 -5.81 0.31
C SER A 247 -21.98 -5.82 -0.54
N LYS A 248 -23.10 -6.24 0.06
CA LYS A 248 -24.41 -6.33 -0.61
C LYS A 248 -24.80 -5.01 -1.30
N LYS A 249 -24.60 -3.89 -0.61
CA LYS A 249 -24.84 -2.52 -1.11
C LYS A 249 -24.13 -2.26 -2.46
N TYR A 250 -22.86 -2.64 -2.58
CA TYR A 250 -22.10 -2.37 -3.81
C TYR A 250 -22.39 -3.36 -4.93
N ILE A 251 -22.75 -4.61 -4.62
CA ILE A 251 -23.25 -5.57 -5.63
C ILE A 251 -24.54 -5.04 -6.27
N GLU A 252 -25.52 -4.65 -5.47
CA GLU A 252 -26.78 -4.07 -5.98
C GLU A 252 -26.52 -2.80 -6.81
N LEU A 253 -25.58 -1.96 -6.37
CA LEU A 253 -25.17 -0.78 -7.13
C LEU A 253 -24.53 -1.15 -8.49
N ALA A 254 -23.68 -2.17 -8.52
CA ALA A 254 -23.04 -2.64 -9.74
C ALA A 254 -24.07 -3.19 -10.74
N GLU A 255 -25.04 -3.98 -10.27
CA GLU A 255 -26.14 -4.53 -11.08
C GLU A 255 -27.02 -3.41 -11.66
N ASN A 256 -27.43 -2.46 -10.82
CA ASN A 256 -28.25 -1.31 -11.24
C ASN A 256 -27.54 -0.42 -12.27
N LYS A 257 -26.21 -0.39 -12.26
CA LYS A 257 -25.37 0.37 -13.20
C LYS A 257 -24.91 -0.45 -14.40
N GLY A 258 -25.26 -1.74 -14.46
CA GLY A 258 -24.86 -2.64 -15.54
C GLY A 258 -23.35 -2.91 -15.60
N LEU A 259 -22.66 -2.86 -14.46
CA LEU A 259 -21.22 -3.18 -14.40
C LEU A 259 -21.00 -4.69 -14.51
N GLU A 260 -20.01 -5.06 -15.32
CA GLU A 260 -19.62 -6.46 -15.49
C GLU A 260 -18.53 -6.84 -14.49
N ILE A 261 -18.84 -7.83 -13.63
CA ILE A 261 -17.89 -8.42 -12.68
C ILE A 261 -17.64 -9.88 -13.11
N GLU A 262 -16.40 -10.20 -13.43
CA GLU A 262 -16.00 -11.49 -13.98
C GLU A 262 -14.92 -12.16 -13.13
N GLU A 263 -15.14 -13.43 -12.77
CA GLU A 263 -14.11 -14.24 -12.13
C GLU A 263 -13.14 -14.82 -13.15
N VAL A 264 -11.84 -14.75 -12.85
CA VAL A 264 -10.76 -15.25 -13.71
C VAL A 264 -9.83 -16.20 -12.96
N GLU A 265 -9.27 -17.19 -13.67
CA GLU A 265 -8.31 -18.17 -13.14
C GLU A 265 -6.85 -17.77 -13.41
N TRP A 266 -6.65 -16.97 -14.44
CA TRP A 266 -5.39 -16.38 -14.86
C TRP A 266 -5.64 -15.10 -15.64
N LEU A 267 -4.64 -14.22 -15.60
CA LEU A 267 -4.55 -13.11 -16.52
C LEU A 267 -3.10 -12.89 -16.93
N ARG A 268 -2.92 -12.38 -18.14
CA ARG A 268 -1.62 -12.04 -18.71
C ARG A 268 -1.72 -10.68 -19.36
N VAL A 269 -0.74 -9.84 -19.05
CA VAL A 269 -0.57 -8.53 -19.67
C VAL A 269 0.64 -8.55 -20.58
N LYS A 270 0.48 -7.98 -21.77
CA LYS A 270 1.57 -7.67 -22.70
C LYS A 270 1.50 -6.22 -23.11
N LEU A 271 2.65 -5.68 -23.52
CA LEU A 271 2.67 -4.39 -24.17
C LEU A 271 2.28 -4.51 -25.63
N GLU A 272 1.33 -3.69 -26.05
CA GLU A 272 0.93 -3.53 -27.45
C GLU A 272 1.02 -2.04 -27.83
N ARG A 273 2.07 -1.69 -28.58
CA ARG A 273 2.47 -0.29 -28.84
C ARG A 273 2.70 0.47 -27.53
N ARG A 274 1.82 1.42 -27.18
CA ARG A 274 1.82 2.23 -25.95
C ARG A 274 0.63 1.93 -25.04
N LYS A 275 0.04 0.74 -25.18
CA LYS A 275 -1.12 0.27 -24.43
C LYS A 275 -0.88 -1.12 -23.84
N LEU A 276 -1.72 -1.49 -22.90
CA LEU A 276 -1.70 -2.81 -22.28
C LEU A 276 -2.71 -3.71 -22.99
N SER A 277 -2.24 -4.83 -23.52
CA SER A 277 -3.07 -5.93 -24.01
C SER A 277 -3.27 -6.92 -22.86
N VAL A 278 -4.48 -6.95 -22.31
CA VAL A 278 -4.87 -7.79 -21.18
C VAL A 278 -5.63 -8.98 -21.73
N LYS A 279 -5.19 -10.20 -21.39
CA LYS A 279 -5.83 -11.45 -21.81
C LYS A 279 -6.12 -12.33 -20.60
N TRP A 280 -7.29 -12.96 -20.59
CA TRP A 280 -7.74 -13.96 -19.61
C TRP A 280 -8.47 -15.10 -20.35
N GLU A 281 -9.16 -16.00 -19.64
CA GLU A 281 -9.76 -17.21 -20.21
C GLU A 281 -10.83 -16.91 -21.26
N LYS A 282 -11.72 -15.97 -20.94
CA LYS A 282 -12.96 -15.70 -21.67
C LYS A 282 -12.88 -14.47 -22.55
N GLY A 283 -11.74 -13.78 -22.57
CA GLY A 283 -11.59 -12.58 -23.37
C GLY A 283 -10.20 -11.96 -23.37
N ASP A 284 -10.10 -10.91 -24.17
CA ASP A 284 -8.95 -10.04 -24.27
C ASP A 284 -9.40 -8.60 -24.53
N GLN A 285 -8.61 -7.65 -24.07
CA GLN A 285 -8.90 -6.23 -24.22
C GLN A 285 -7.63 -5.40 -24.19
N VAL A 286 -7.53 -4.45 -25.13
CA VAL A 286 -6.51 -3.41 -25.12
C VAL A 286 -7.02 -2.21 -24.31
N VAL A 287 -6.24 -1.79 -23.31
CA VAL A 287 -6.56 -0.73 -22.35
C VAL A 287 -5.39 0.25 -22.20
N ASP A 288 -5.70 1.47 -21.75
CA ASP A 288 -4.71 2.48 -21.41
C ASP A 288 -4.05 2.16 -20.06
N ALA A 289 -4.82 1.61 -19.11
CA ALA A 289 -4.34 1.17 -17.80
C ALA A 289 -5.12 -0.03 -17.25
N LEU A 290 -4.46 -0.76 -16.36
CA LEU A 290 -5.04 -1.81 -15.53
C LEU A 290 -5.00 -1.32 -14.09
N VAL A 291 -6.18 -1.01 -13.53
CA VAL A 291 -6.31 -0.35 -12.23
C VAL A 291 -6.61 -1.38 -11.16
N PHE A 292 -5.76 -1.55 -10.16
CA PHE A 292 -5.99 -2.53 -9.09
C PHE A 292 -6.54 -1.88 -7.82
N ALA A 293 -7.58 -2.52 -7.27
CA ALA A 293 -8.22 -2.25 -5.99
C ALA A 293 -8.67 -3.57 -5.32
N PRO A 294 -7.74 -4.53 -5.05
CA PRO A 294 -8.10 -5.86 -4.56
C PRO A 294 -8.76 -5.82 -3.18
N VAL A 295 -8.05 -5.30 -2.20
CA VAL A 295 -8.49 -4.98 -0.83
C VAL A 295 -7.53 -3.94 -0.27
N LYS A 296 -8.00 -3.07 0.62
CA LYS A 296 -7.17 -2.10 1.34
C LYS A 296 -6.38 -2.81 2.44
N GLN A 297 -5.06 -2.92 2.28
CA GLN A 297 -4.16 -3.47 3.31
C GLN A 297 -3.77 -2.35 4.29
N PRO A 298 -4.08 -2.46 5.59
CA PRO A 298 -3.61 -1.49 6.58
C PRO A 298 -2.09 -1.31 6.57
N ARG A 299 -1.66 -0.05 6.78
CA ARG A 299 -0.24 0.31 6.89
C ARG A 299 0.27 -0.04 8.30
N LEU A 300 0.86 -1.22 8.47
CA LEU A 300 1.29 -1.68 9.80
C LEU A 300 2.66 -1.16 10.22
N GLU A 301 3.41 -0.52 9.32
CA GLU A 301 4.82 -0.19 9.53
C GLU A 301 5.04 0.62 10.81
N ALA A 302 4.28 1.70 10.99
CA ALA A 302 4.39 2.59 12.14
C ALA A 302 3.93 1.93 13.44
N MET A 303 2.83 1.16 13.39
CA MET A 303 2.27 0.46 14.55
C MET A 303 3.20 -0.65 15.03
N ALA A 304 3.64 -1.52 14.13
CA ALA A 304 4.54 -2.62 14.44
C ALA A 304 5.91 -2.12 14.93
N ASN A 305 6.44 -1.04 14.32
CA ASN A 305 7.68 -0.40 14.78
C ASN A 305 7.54 0.23 16.18
N ALA A 306 6.35 0.75 16.53
CA ALA A 306 6.05 1.23 17.87
C ALA A 306 5.90 0.10 18.92
N GLY A 307 5.85 -1.16 18.47
CA GLY A 307 5.67 -2.34 19.32
C GLY A 307 4.22 -2.82 19.42
N CYS A 308 3.32 -2.36 18.56
CA CYS A 308 1.95 -2.85 18.52
C CYS A 308 1.86 -4.18 17.76
N ASP A 309 1.17 -5.14 18.35
CA ASP A 309 0.88 -6.43 17.74
C ASP A 309 -0.10 -6.32 16.57
N TYR A 310 0.04 -7.25 15.62
CA TYR A 310 -0.86 -7.44 14.50
C TYR A 310 -1.08 -8.93 14.26
N LYS A 311 -2.12 -9.27 13.50
CA LYS A 311 -2.42 -10.65 13.10
C LYS A 311 -2.78 -10.72 11.61
N PHE A 312 -2.51 -11.87 11.02
CA PHE A 312 -3.07 -12.20 9.70
C PHE A 312 -4.58 -12.47 9.85
N TYR A 313 -5.40 -11.77 9.07
CA TYR A 313 -6.84 -11.94 9.01
C TYR A 313 -7.21 -12.70 7.74
N PRO A 314 -7.47 -14.02 7.85
CA PRO A 314 -7.58 -14.89 6.69
C PRO A 314 -8.84 -14.62 5.84
N ASN A 315 -9.90 -14.03 6.41
CA ASN A 315 -11.16 -13.75 5.72
C ASN A 315 -11.05 -12.63 4.69
N MET A 316 -9.98 -11.83 4.72
CA MET A 316 -9.69 -10.82 3.70
C MET A 316 -8.31 -11.02 3.08
N GLY A 317 -7.53 -11.98 3.57
CA GLY A 317 -6.13 -12.16 3.21
C GLY A 317 -5.28 -10.91 3.51
N THR A 318 -5.56 -10.21 4.61
CA THR A 318 -4.86 -8.97 5.00
C THR A 318 -4.24 -9.10 6.39
N TYR A 319 -3.34 -8.18 6.74
CA TYR A 319 -2.82 -8.06 8.10
C TYR A 319 -3.47 -6.88 8.80
N LEU A 320 -4.02 -7.10 9.99
CA LEU A 320 -4.72 -6.09 10.79
C LEU A 320 -3.99 -5.90 12.13
N PRO A 321 -3.93 -4.67 12.68
CA PRO A 321 -3.47 -4.50 14.06
C PRO A 321 -4.38 -5.29 15.00
N ASN A 322 -3.87 -5.76 16.14
CA ASN A 322 -4.70 -6.38 17.16
C ASN A 322 -5.35 -5.29 18.01
N HIS A 323 -6.65 -5.06 17.82
CA HIS A 323 -7.34 -3.89 18.34
C HIS A 323 -8.79 -4.20 18.76
N GLU A 324 -9.29 -3.41 19.70
CA GLU A 324 -10.67 -3.46 20.21
C GLU A 324 -11.64 -2.67 19.31
N MET A 325 -12.95 -2.69 19.62
CA MET A 325 -13.97 -2.02 18.80
C MET A 325 -13.75 -0.50 18.65
N ASP A 326 -13.23 0.16 19.70
CA ASP A 326 -12.85 1.58 19.72
C ASP A 326 -11.50 1.87 19.07
N GLY A 327 -10.76 0.83 18.66
CA GLY A 327 -9.43 0.94 18.07
C GLY A 327 -8.28 0.81 19.07
N TYR A 328 -8.52 0.60 20.37
CA TYR A 328 -7.46 0.45 21.36
C TYR A 328 -6.63 -0.82 21.12
N MET A 329 -5.31 -0.69 21.14
CA MET A 329 -4.33 -1.77 20.97
C MET A 329 -3.63 -2.05 22.30
N ARG A 330 -4.05 -3.12 22.99
CA ARG A 330 -3.53 -3.49 24.32
C ARG A 330 -2.02 -3.73 24.36
N SER A 331 -1.45 -4.26 23.29
CA SER A 331 -0.03 -4.62 23.20
C SER A 331 0.93 -3.44 23.33
N CYS A 332 0.48 -2.24 22.93
CA CYS A 332 1.32 -1.04 22.94
C CYS A 332 0.68 0.18 23.64
N GLY A 333 -0.58 0.10 24.08
CA GLY A 333 -1.26 1.21 24.74
C GLY A 333 -1.57 2.39 23.81
N HIS A 334 -1.83 2.12 22.53
CA HIS A 334 -2.11 3.13 21.51
C HIS A 334 -3.40 2.78 20.75
N PHE A 335 -3.83 3.66 19.83
CA PHE A 335 -5.07 3.47 19.06
C PHE A 335 -4.77 3.34 17.57
N ALA A 336 -5.50 2.47 16.86
CA ALA A 336 -5.54 2.40 15.41
C ALA A 336 -6.93 2.83 14.93
N VAL A 337 -7.01 3.74 13.97
CA VAL A 337 -8.30 4.30 13.51
C VAL A 337 -8.42 4.31 11.98
N GLY A 338 -9.67 4.25 11.50
CA GLY A 338 -10.00 4.27 10.07
C GLY A 338 -9.32 3.15 9.29
N GLY A 339 -8.72 3.47 8.14
CA GLY A 339 -8.02 2.49 7.31
C GLY A 339 -6.87 1.76 8.01
N ALA A 340 -6.27 2.34 9.05
CA ALA A 340 -5.20 1.67 9.80
C ALA A 340 -5.68 0.38 10.50
N ARG A 341 -6.99 0.23 10.69
CA ARG A 341 -7.60 -0.96 11.28
C ARG A 341 -8.50 -1.75 10.32
N GLY A 342 -8.40 -1.46 9.02
CA GLY A 342 -9.11 -2.19 7.97
C GLY A 342 -10.43 -1.59 7.51
N ILE A 343 -10.80 -0.38 7.94
CA ILE A 343 -12.02 0.31 7.48
C ILE A 343 -11.75 1.01 6.13
N TRP A 344 -12.59 0.76 5.12
CA TRP A 344 -12.46 1.37 3.79
C TRP A 344 -13.49 2.47 3.51
N ASP A 345 -14.65 2.39 4.18
CA ASP A 345 -15.76 3.33 4.03
C ASP A 345 -15.44 4.68 4.69
N GLU A 346 -15.84 5.75 4.03
CA GLU A 346 -15.52 7.12 4.40
C GLU A 346 -16.23 7.54 5.70
N GLU A 347 -17.52 7.23 5.85
CA GLU A 347 -18.29 7.59 7.05
C GLU A 347 -17.80 6.80 8.27
N MET A 348 -17.63 5.48 8.12
CA MET A 348 -17.07 4.64 9.18
C MET A 348 -15.63 5.07 9.54
N SER A 349 -14.84 5.56 8.58
CA SER A 349 -13.50 6.09 8.86
C SER A 349 -13.54 7.36 9.72
N ALA A 350 -14.47 8.28 9.44
CA ALA A 350 -14.66 9.47 10.25
C ALA A 350 -15.10 9.12 11.68
N LEU A 351 -16.12 8.26 11.83
CA LEU A 351 -16.59 7.76 13.13
C LEU A 351 -15.48 7.06 13.91
N SER A 352 -14.65 6.26 13.22
CA SER A 352 -13.50 5.58 13.83
C SER A 352 -12.45 6.55 14.39
N GLY A 353 -12.34 7.76 13.85
CA GLY A 353 -11.45 8.79 14.40
C GLY A 353 -11.94 9.39 15.71
N GLU A 354 -13.27 9.43 15.90
CA GLU A 354 -13.91 9.97 17.11
C GLU A 354 -14.10 8.91 18.20
N ALA A 355 -14.25 7.63 17.82
CA ALA A 355 -14.55 6.51 18.72
C ALA A 355 -13.63 6.40 19.97
N PRO A 356 -12.30 6.64 19.90
CA PRO A 356 -11.46 6.64 21.10
C PRO A 356 -11.83 7.70 22.16
N PHE A 357 -12.64 8.69 21.80
CA PHE A 357 -12.96 9.86 22.62
C PHE A 357 -14.46 10.03 22.87
N ASP A 358 -15.31 9.26 22.20
CA ASP A 358 -16.76 9.43 22.20
C ASP A 358 -17.47 8.06 22.08
N ALA A 359 -18.09 7.62 23.19
CA ALA A 359 -18.72 6.31 23.30
C ALA A 359 -19.93 6.14 22.37
N GLU A 360 -20.68 7.22 22.10
CA GLU A 360 -21.82 7.19 21.18
C GLU A 360 -21.33 6.91 19.75
N LYS A 361 -20.21 7.54 19.36
CA LYS A 361 -19.57 7.29 18.06
C LYS A 361 -19.04 5.86 17.96
N ALA A 362 -18.48 5.32 19.05
CA ALA A 362 -18.03 3.94 19.10
C ALA A 362 -19.19 2.95 18.92
N GLU A 363 -20.34 3.18 19.55
CA GLU A 363 -21.53 2.34 19.40
C GLU A 363 -22.11 2.41 17.98
N ARG A 364 -22.25 3.62 17.42
CA ARG A 364 -22.71 3.80 16.03
C ARG A 364 -21.80 3.07 15.05
N LEU A 365 -20.49 3.17 15.23
CA LEU A 365 -19.51 2.48 14.40
C LEU A 365 -19.63 0.96 14.52
N ALA A 366 -19.81 0.42 15.74
CA ALA A 366 -20.01 -1.00 15.96
C ALA A 366 -21.26 -1.53 15.23
N ASN A 367 -22.33 -0.74 15.17
CA ASN A 367 -23.54 -1.10 14.43
C ASN A 367 -23.32 -1.11 12.90
N LEU A 368 -22.64 -0.10 12.35
CA LEU A 368 -22.33 -0.08 10.92
C LEU A 368 -21.42 -1.22 10.48
N LEU A 369 -20.45 -1.58 11.33
CA LEU A 369 -19.50 -2.66 11.03
C LEU A 369 -20.17 -4.02 10.86
N LYS A 370 -21.33 -4.27 11.46
CA LYS A 370 -22.10 -5.54 11.33
C LYS A 370 -22.43 -5.89 9.88
N GLU A 371 -22.61 -4.87 9.03
CA GLU A 371 -22.96 -5.01 7.62
C GLU A 371 -21.73 -5.21 6.71
N THR A 372 -20.54 -5.39 7.29
CA THR A 372 -19.28 -5.44 6.56
C THR A 372 -18.52 -6.75 6.77
N PRO A 373 -17.67 -7.18 5.82
CA PRO A 373 -16.75 -8.30 6.02
C PRO A 373 -15.80 -8.15 7.23
N LEU A 374 -15.60 -6.93 7.73
CA LEU A 374 -14.78 -6.68 8.91
C LEU A 374 -15.48 -7.08 10.23
N HIS A 375 -16.81 -7.25 10.25
CA HIS A 375 -17.53 -7.68 11.45
C HIS A 375 -16.96 -8.98 12.06
N GLN A 376 -16.62 -9.92 11.18
CA GLN A 376 -16.10 -11.25 11.53
C GLN A 376 -14.76 -11.18 12.28
N TYR A 377 -14.00 -10.10 12.14
CA TYR A 377 -12.81 -9.83 12.96
C TYR A 377 -13.17 -9.69 14.44
N TYR A 378 -14.24 -8.96 14.75
CA TYR A 378 -14.67 -8.66 16.12
C TYR A 378 -15.41 -9.83 16.77
N THR A 379 -16.02 -10.71 15.98
CA THR A 379 -16.67 -11.94 16.47
C THR A 379 -15.75 -13.15 16.45
N ASN A 380 -14.49 -12.98 16.06
CA ASN A 380 -13.47 -14.03 15.94
C ASN A 380 -13.92 -15.21 15.04
N SER A 381 -14.71 -14.92 14.00
CA SER A 381 -15.14 -15.89 13.00
C SER A 381 -14.13 -15.92 11.87
N LEU A 382 -13.27 -16.94 11.83
CA LEU A 382 -12.18 -17.03 10.86
C LEU A 382 -12.50 -18.02 9.74
N VAL A 383 -12.58 -17.54 8.51
CA VAL A 383 -12.78 -18.34 7.30
C VAL A 383 -11.65 -18.04 6.34
N ALA A 384 -10.80 -19.03 6.08
CA ALA A 384 -9.72 -18.87 5.11
C ALA A 384 -10.27 -18.78 3.69
N MET A 385 -9.79 -17.77 2.95
CA MET A 385 -10.07 -17.62 1.53
C MET A 385 -8.78 -17.57 0.73
N LYS A 386 -8.89 -17.78 -0.58
CA LYS A 386 -7.79 -17.51 -1.52
C LYS A 386 -7.41 -16.04 -1.44
N SER A 387 -6.11 -15.75 -1.52
CA SER A 387 -5.63 -14.37 -1.45
C SER A 387 -6.23 -13.50 -2.57
N PRO A 388 -6.71 -12.27 -2.26
CA PRO A 388 -7.23 -11.35 -3.26
C PRO A 388 -6.14 -10.78 -4.18
N TYR A 389 -4.86 -11.06 -3.88
CA TYR A 389 -3.73 -10.62 -4.66
C TYR A 389 -3.25 -11.65 -5.69
N PHE A 390 -3.74 -12.89 -5.69
CA PHE A 390 -3.22 -13.95 -6.57
C PHE A 390 -4.15 -14.27 -7.73
N TYR A 391 -3.82 -13.75 -8.91
CA TYR A 391 -4.58 -14.03 -10.13
C TYR A 391 -3.98 -15.18 -10.93
N SER A 392 -2.65 -15.34 -10.98
CA SER A 392 -2.02 -16.52 -11.59
C SER A 392 -0.55 -16.64 -11.23
N SER A 393 0.00 -17.84 -11.42
CA SER A 393 1.44 -18.11 -11.35
C SER A 393 2.15 -17.41 -12.51
N GLY A 394 2.57 -16.17 -12.30
CA GLY A 394 3.27 -15.35 -13.28
C GLY A 394 3.58 -13.97 -12.71
N GLY A 395 4.66 -13.35 -13.17
CA GLY A 395 5.02 -11.99 -12.73
C GLY A 395 5.93 -11.92 -11.51
N TYR A 396 5.94 -10.75 -10.88
CA TYR A 396 6.89 -10.36 -9.84
C TYR A 396 6.21 -10.33 -8.48
N SER A 397 6.85 -10.97 -7.51
CA SER A 397 6.53 -10.80 -6.10
C SER A 397 7.17 -9.53 -5.54
N CYS A 398 8.43 -9.23 -5.91
CA CYS A 398 9.11 -7.98 -5.57
C CYS A 398 9.62 -7.26 -6.81
N LEU A 399 9.06 -6.08 -7.09
CA LEU A 399 9.50 -5.24 -8.21
C LEU A 399 10.90 -4.68 -7.98
N CYS A 400 11.20 -4.15 -6.78
CA CYS A 400 12.51 -3.55 -6.47
C CYS A 400 13.69 -4.51 -6.69
N GLU A 401 13.52 -5.78 -6.33
CA GLU A 401 14.60 -6.78 -6.37
C GLU A 401 14.46 -7.78 -7.52
N ASP A 402 13.53 -7.54 -8.45
CA ASP A 402 13.20 -8.44 -9.56
C ASP A 402 13.02 -9.90 -9.08
N VAL A 403 12.28 -10.11 -7.98
CA VAL A 403 11.95 -11.44 -7.46
C VAL A 403 10.66 -11.91 -8.13
N LEU A 404 10.74 -13.01 -8.88
CA LEU A 404 9.60 -13.58 -9.59
C LEU A 404 8.77 -14.46 -8.65
N TRP A 405 7.48 -14.65 -8.95
CA TRP A 405 6.65 -15.58 -8.18
C TRP A 405 7.24 -17.02 -8.18
N LYS A 406 7.79 -17.46 -9.31
CA LYS A 406 8.47 -18.77 -9.40
C LYS A 406 9.69 -18.90 -8.46
N ASP A 407 10.35 -17.77 -8.13
CA ASP A 407 11.48 -17.78 -7.19
C ASP A 407 10.95 -18.04 -5.77
N VAL A 408 9.80 -17.45 -5.41
CA VAL A 408 9.10 -17.71 -4.15
C VAL A 408 8.71 -19.19 -4.05
N GLU A 409 8.08 -19.74 -5.10
CA GLU A 409 7.69 -21.15 -5.14
C GLU A 409 8.89 -22.09 -4.99
N GLU A 410 10.02 -21.76 -5.60
CA GLU A 410 11.26 -22.54 -5.49
C GLU A 410 11.83 -22.51 -4.07
N VAL A 411 11.84 -21.35 -3.41
CA VAL A 411 12.30 -21.23 -2.02
C VAL A 411 11.37 -21.97 -1.06
N MET A 412 10.04 -21.92 -1.28
CA MET A 412 9.08 -22.69 -0.50
C MET A 412 9.29 -24.20 -0.65
N LYS A 413 9.61 -24.69 -1.85
CA LYS A 413 9.98 -26.10 -2.09
C LYS A 413 11.24 -26.54 -1.33
N MET A 414 12.10 -25.61 -0.92
CA MET A 414 13.25 -25.90 -0.07
C MET A 414 12.89 -25.97 1.43
N GLY A 415 11.62 -25.77 1.80
CA GLY A 415 11.14 -25.80 3.20
C GLY A 415 11.08 -24.43 3.90
N TYR A 416 11.28 -23.33 3.17
CA TYR A 416 11.18 -21.97 3.71
C TYR A 416 9.80 -21.38 3.41
N ASP A 417 8.89 -21.45 4.38
CA ASP A 417 7.45 -21.31 4.19
C ASP A 417 6.82 -20.01 4.73
N ASN A 418 7.63 -19.11 5.29
CA ASN A 418 7.17 -17.81 5.80
C ASN A 418 7.97 -16.65 5.22
N VAL A 419 7.40 -15.46 5.35
CA VAL A 419 7.91 -14.25 4.70
C VAL A 419 9.32 -13.85 5.18
N GLU A 420 9.67 -14.08 6.45
CA GLU A 420 11.03 -13.79 6.97
C GLU A 420 12.08 -14.74 6.38
N LEU A 421 11.75 -16.02 6.22
CA LEU A 421 12.63 -16.98 5.56
C LEU A 421 12.75 -16.69 4.06
N LEU A 422 11.64 -16.36 3.40
CA LEU A 422 11.63 -15.92 1.99
C LEU A 422 12.45 -14.65 1.78
N LYS A 423 12.45 -13.72 2.73
CA LYS A 423 13.34 -12.54 2.71
C LYS A 423 14.81 -12.95 2.75
N ARG A 424 15.20 -13.79 3.70
CA ARG A 424 16.60 -14.19 3.92
C ARG A 424 17.15 -15.02 2.77
N VAL A 425 16.36 -15.92 2.21
CA VAL A 425 16.79 -16.89 1.20
C VAL A 425 16.52 -16.40 -0.23
N GLY A 426 15.35 -15.80 -0.47
CA GLY A 426 14.88 -15.38 -1.80
C GLY A 426 15.11 -13.91 -2.13
N GLY A 427 15.55 -13.08 -1.17
CA GLY A 427 15.76 -11.65 -1.36
C GLY A 427 14.48 -10.81 -1.35
N LEU A 428 13.34 -11.39 -0.94
CA LEU A 428 12.06 -10.70 -0.79
C LEU A 428 12.17 -9.55 0.22
N GLY A 429 11.67 -8.36 -0.11
CA GLY A 429 11.56 -7.26 0.86
C GLY A 429 12.85 -6.54 1.22
N LEU A 430 13.92 -6.70 0.42
CA LEU A 430 15.22 -6.04 0.64
C LEU A 430 15.43 -4.76 -0.19
N GLY A 431 14.45 -4.36 -1.00
CA GLY A 431 14.57 -3.18 -1.85
C GLY A 431 14.30 -1.85 -1.15
N GLU A 432 14.32 -0.76 -1.92
CA GLU A 432 14.12 0.62 -1.42
C GLU A 432 12.82 0.81 -0.62
N CYS A 433 11.76 0.06 -0.97
CA CYS A 433 10.49 0.10 -0.24
C CYS A 433 10.51 -0.68 1.08
N GLN A 434 11.64 -1.30 1.46
CA GLN A 434 11.82 -2.07 2.70
C GLN A 434 10.71 -3.11 2.96
N GLY A 435 10.20 -3.72 1.88
CA GLY A 435 9.20 -4.76 1.98
C GLY A 435 7.76 -4.29 2.21
N LYS A 436 7.45 -2.99 2.21
CA LYS A 436 6.09 -2.41 2.40
C LYS A 436 5.00 -2.90 1.42
N VAL A 437 5.39 -3.68 0.41
CA VAL A 437 4.54 -4.16 -0.68
C VAL A 437 4.60 -5.68 -0.76
N CYS A 438 5.75 -6.18 -1.20
CA CYS A 438 5.94 -7.58 -1.57
C CYS A 438 5.77 -8.55 -0.39
N THR A 439 6.08 -8.12 0.84
CA THR A 439 5.96 -8.97 2.03
C THR A 439 4.50 -9.21 2.41
N TYR A 440 3.65 -8.19 2.30
CA TYR A 440 2.21 -8.29 2.52
C TYR A 440 1.54 -9.14 1.43
N VAL A 441 1.83 -8.86 0.16
CA VAL A 441 1.25 -9.61 -0.97
C VAL A 441 1.65 -11.09 -0.88
N THR A 442 2.95 -11.37 -0.77
CA THR A 442 3.43 -12.76 -0.67
C THR A 442 2.92 -13.44 0.59
N GLY A 443 2.94 -12.73 1.72
CA GLY A 443 2.44 -13.22 3.00
C GLY A 443 0.95 -13.60 2.95
N SER A 444 0.13 -12.77 2.30
CA SER A 444 -1.28 -13.07 2.04
C SER A 444 -1.47 -14.36 1.22
N ILE A 445 -0.68 -14.51 0.15
CA ILE A 445 -0.81 -15.65 -0.77
C ILE A 445 -0.42 -16.97 -0.10
N ILE A 446 0.62 -16.94 0.74
CA ILE A 446 1.10 -18.13 1.46
C ILE A 446 0.49 -18.27 2.87
N SER A 447 -0.43 -17.38 3.25
CA SER A 447 -1.02 -17.31 4.60
C SER A 447 0.00 -17.23 5.75
N SER A 448 1.09 -16.49 5.54
CA SER A 448 2.15 -16.30 6.54
C SER A 448 1.59 -15.55 7.76
N GLN A 449 1.74 -16.12 8.95
CA GLN A 449 1.20 -15.52 10.18
C GLN A 449 1.89 -14.23 10.59
N LYS A 450 3.17 -14.07 10.23
CA LYS A 450 3.96 -12.87 10.51
C LYS A 450 4.55 -12.31 9.23
N LEU A 451 4.73 -11.00 9.23
CA LEU A 451 5.49 -10.26 8.23
C LEU A 451 6.94 -10.11 8.67
N ILE A 452 7.70 -9.34 7.89
CA ILE A 452 9.03 -8.94 8.28
C ILE A 452 9.02 -7.97 9.47
N THR A 453 10.14 -7.86 10.16
CA THR A 453 10.33 -6.82 11.17
C THR A 453 10.49 -5.44 10.51
N PHE A 454 9.60 -4.49 10.86
CA PHE A 454 9.69 -3.09 10.43
C PHE A 454 10.65 -2.30 11.33
N ARG A 455 11.77 -1.85 10.78
CA ARG A 455 12.87 -1.20 11.53
C ARG A 455 12.84 0.32 11.34
N SER A 456 13.28 1.04 12.36
CA SER A 456 13.57 2.47 12.26
C SER A 456 14.87 2.67 11.47
N PRO A 457 14.99 3.74 10.66
CA PRO A 457 13.93 4.67 10.30
C PRO A 457 12.96 4.06 9.26
N LEU A 458 11.66 4.35 9.39
CA LEU A 458 10.61 3.84 8.49
C LEU A 458 10.66 4.43 7.07
N TYR A 459 11.35 5.55 6.93
CA TYR A 459 11.66 6.21 5.66
C TYR A 459 13.17 6.44 5.60
N PRO A 460 13.78 6.40 4.40
CA PRO A 460 15.17 6.79 4.23
C PRO A 460 15.40 8.19 4.82
N VAL A 461 16.45 8.31 5.63
CA VAL A 461 16.90 9.58 6.21
C VAL A 461 17.92 10.21 5.30
#